data_AF-A0A524JA13-F1
#
_entry.id   AF-A0A524JA13-F1
#
_cell.length_a   1.000
_cell.length_b   1.000
_cell.length_c   1.000
_cell.angle_alpha   90.00
_cell.angle_beta   90.00
_cell.angle_gamma   90.00
#
_symmetry.space_group_name_H-M   'P 1'
#
loop_
_entity.id
_entity.type
_entity.pdbx_description
1 polymer ?
#
loop_
_entity_poly.entity_id
_entity_poly.type
_entity_poly.pdbx_seq_one_letter_code
_entity_poly.pdbx_strand_id
1 'polypeptide(L)'
;VIITPKKGSVSLIRKKQFALIKPATKSRIDLGLKLTGKPLTARLQNSGPFGTMCTHRVQLTSTEEIDGELINWLTEAYDKAG
;
A
#
# COMPACT_ATOMS: atom_id res chain seq x y z
N VAL A 1 8.15 -13.32 -2.67
CA VAL A 1 7.01 -12.59 -2.09
C VAL A 1 5.91 -13.58 -1.81
N ILE A 2 5.27 -13.53 -0.65
CA ILE A 2 4.08 -14.31 -0.32
C ILE A 2 2.86 -13.40 -0.54
N ILE A 3 1.88 -13.90 -1.28
CA ILE A 3 0.61 -13.22 -1.57
C ILE A 3 -0.49 -13.95 -0.81
N THR A 4 -1.15 -13.26 0.11
CA THR A 4 -2.19 -13.86 0.96
C THR A 4 -3.53 -13.16 0.75
N PRO A 5 -4.46 -13.78 0.00
CA PRO A 5 -5.83 -13.32 -0.10
C PRO A 5 -6.56 -13.39 1.25
N LYS A 6 -7.40 -12.40 1.52
CA LYS A 6 -8.30 -12.30 2.68
C LYS A 6 -9.70 -11.95 2.17
N LYS A 7 -10.72 -12.02 3.04
CA LYS A 7 -12.14 -11.76 2.68
C LYS A 7 -12.38 -10.49 1.85
N GLY A 8 -11.58 -9.44 2.03
CA GLY A 8 -11.73 -8.19 1.26
C GLY A 8 -10.42 -7.43 1.05
N SER A 9 -9.29 -8.14 1.04
CA SER A 9 -7.97 -7.53 0.79
C SER A 9 -6.95 -8.58 0.40
N VAL A 10 -5.83 -8.17 -0.15
CA VAL A 10 -4.68 -9.03 -0.45
C VAL A 10 -3.45 -8.48 0.25
N SER A 11 -2.88 -9.27 1.15
CA SER A 11 -1.65 -8.91 1.87
C SER A 11 -0.43 -9.33 1.07
N LEU A 12 0.54 -8.43 0.92
CA LEU A 12 1.82 -8.69 0.30
C LEU A 12 2.91 -8.74 1.37
N ILE A 13 3.58 -9.89 1.46
CA ILE A 13 4.48 -10.22 2.56
C ILE A 13 5.84 -10.63 1.99
N ARG A 14 6.92 -10.05 2.53
CA ARG A 14 8.30 -10.51 2.30
C ARG A 14 8.74 -11.32 3.53
N LYS A 15 9.67 -10.83 4.36
CA LYS A 15 9.82 -11.30 5.75
C LYS A 15 8.74 -10.70 6.66
N LYS A 16 8.31 -9.47 6.36
CA LYS A 16 7.20 -8.76 7.03
C LYS A 16 6.18 -8.30 5.99
N GLN A 17 4.93 -8.08 6.42
CA GLN A 17 3.92 -7.46 5.55
C GLN A 17 4.35 -6.02 5.22
N PHE A 18 4.37 -5.70 3.92
CA PHE A 18 4.90 -4.43 3.43
C PHE A 18 3.88 -3.64 2.60
N ALA A 19 2.92 -4.34 2.01
CA ALA A 19 1.81 -3.72 1.32
C ALA A 19 0.49 -4.48 1.55
N LEU A 20 -0.62 -3.77 1.40
CA LEU A 20 -1.97 -4.30 1.54
C LEU A 20 -2.88 -3.66 0.49
N ILE A 21 -3.45 -4.48 -0.38
CA ILE A 21 -4.37 -4.03 -1.43
C ILE A 21 -5.79 -4.25 -0.92
N LYS A 22 -6.61 -3.20 -0.85
CA LYS A 22 -8.01 -3.27 -0.39
C LYS A 22 -8.94 -2.53 -1.35
N PRO A 23 -9.92 -3.20 -1.98
CA PRO A 23 -11.03 -2.51 -2.63
C PRO A 23 -11.78 -1.67 -1.58
N ALA A 24 -11.81 -0.36 -1.76
CA ALA A 24 -12.39 0.56 -0.79
C ALA A 24 -13.79 1.02 -1.19
N THR A 25 -14.05 1.17 -2.49
CA THR A 25 -15.37 1.45 -3.07
C THR A 25 -15.54 0.66 -4.37
N LYS A 26 -16.65 0.85 -5.09
CA LYS A 26 -16.90 0.23 -6.40
C LYS A 26 -15.84 0.56 -7.45
N SER A 27 -15.21 1.73 -7.37
CA SER A 27 -14.27 2.25 -8.38
C SER A 27 -12.91 2.63 -7.80
N ARG A 28 -12.63 2.33 -6.53
CA ARG A 28 -11.38 2.73 -5.87
C ARG A 28 -10.73 1.57 -5.14
N ILE A 29 -9.43 1.45 -5.34
CA ILE A 29 -8.54 0.58 -4.55
C ILE A 29 -7.68 1.46 -3.65
N ASP A 30 -7.61 1.08 -2.38
CA ASP A 30 -6.65 1.67 -1.45
C ASP A 30 -5.43 0.73 -1.36
N LEU A 31 -4.24 1.26 -1.66
CA LEU A 31 -2.96 0.59 -1.47
C LEU A 31 -2.31 1.07 -0.17
N GLY A 32 -2.30 0.22 0.84
CA GLY A 32 -1.54 0.45 2.08
C GLY A 32 -0.07 0.10 1.89
N LEU A 33 0.82 0.96 2.38
CA LEU A 33 2.28 0.78 2.33
C LEU A 33 2.91 0.94 3.71
N LYS A 34 3.90 0.10 4.02
CA LYS A 34 4.72 0.20 5.23
C LYS A 34 6.03 0.91 4.94
N LEU A 35 5.99 2.25 5.03
CA LEU A 35 7.06 3.20 4.76
C LEU A 35 7.34 4.05 6.01
N THR A 36 7.73 3.41 7.12
CA THR A 36 8.03 4.11 8.37
C THR A 36 9.06 5.22 8.15
N GLY A 37 8.76 6.42 8.69
CA GLY A 37 9.63 7.59 8.61
C GLY A 37 9.50 8.44 7.33
N LYS A 38 8.67 8.02 6.36
CA LYS A 38 8.39 8.84 5.17
C LYS A 38 7.34 9.92 5.50
N PRO A 39 7.47 11.16 5.00
CA PRO A 39 6.46 12.19 5.21
C PRO A 39 5.21 11.91 4.38
N LEU A 40 4.07 12.38 4.89
CA LEU A 40 2.82 12.37 4.14
C LEU A 40 2.88 13.40 3.00
N THR A 41 2.23 13.08 1.89
CA THR A 41 2.01 14.00 0.76
C THR A 41 0.53 14.02 0.39
N ALA A 42 0.15 14.83 -0.61
CA ALA A 42 -1.22 14.85 -1.12
C ALA A 42 -1.67 13.45 -1.64
N ARG A 43 -0.72 12.69 -2.21
CA ARG A 43 -0.94 11.36 -2.77
C ARG A 43 -0.62 10.23 -1.77
N LEU A 44 0.51 10.34 -1.06
CA LEU A 44 0.92 9.39 -0.03
C LEU A 44 0.36 9.82 1.32
N GLN A 45 -0.89 9.45 1.56
CA GLN A 45 -1.67 9.89 2.71
C GLN A 45 -1.41 9.01 3.94
N ASN A 46 -1.96 9.42 5.08
CA ASN A 46 -1.98 8.59 6.29
C ASN A 46 -2.68 7.24 6.00
N SER A 47 -2.33 6.20 6.76
CA SER A 47 -2.78 4.82 6.58
C SER A 47 -4.30 4.64 6.62
N GLY A 48 -5.04 5.60 7.18
CA GLY A 48 -6.50 5.60 7.19
C GLY A 48 -7.06 4.29 7.77
N PRO A 49 -7.87 3.52 7.01
CA PRO A 49 -8.51 2.30 7.52
C PRO A 49 -7.53 1.14 7.77
N PHE A 50 -6.24 1.29 7.43
CA PHE A 50 -5.24 0.24 7.62
C PHE A 50 -4.60 0.22 9.02
N GLY A 51 -4.88 1.23 9.85
CA GLY A 51 -4.41 1.29 11.23
C GLY A 51 -2.89 1.22 11.34
N THR A 52 -2.39 0.44 12.30
CA THR A 52 -0.95 0.27 12.58
C THR A 52 -0.22 -0.69 11.62
N MET A 53 -0.97 -1.41 10.77
CA MET A 53 -0.40 -2.40 9.86
C MET A 53 0.35 -1.75 8.70
N CYS A 54 -0.19 -0.65 8.17
CA CYS A 54 0.44 0.19 7.16
C CYS A 54 0.66 1.58 7.76
N THR A 55 1.69 2.28 7.32
CA THR A 55 1.96 3.67 7.76
C THR A 55 1.35 4.69 6.81
N HIS A 56 1.19 4.29 5.55
CA HIS A 56 0.79 5.16 4.46
C HIS A 56 -0.30 4.48 3.63
N ARG A 57 -1.03 5.29 2.87
CA ARG A 57 -2.01 4.84 1.90
C ARG A 57 -1.93 5.68 0.63
N VAL A 58 -2.08 5.03 -0.51
CA VAL A 58 -2.41 5.68 -1.78
C VAL A 58 -3.81 5.22 -2.21
N GLN A 59 -4.65 6.17 -2.59
CA GLN A 59 -5.97 5.91 -3.16
C GLN A 59 -5.82 5.89 -4.68
N LEU A 60 -6.24 4.80 -5.32
CA LEU A 60 -6.13 4.58 -6.76
C LEU A 60 -7.52 4.48 -7.35
N THR A 61 -7.86 5.39 -8.26
CA THR A 61 -9.15 5.41 -8.98
C THR A 61 -9.02 5.02 -10.44
N SER A 62 -7.81 5.06 -10.99
CA SER A 62 -7.53 4.64 -12.36
C SER A 62 -6.20 3.92 -12.50
N THR A 63 -6.04 3.19 -13.60
CA THR A 63 -4.81 2.43 -13.91
C THR A 63 -3.62 3.31 -14.21
N GLU A 64 -3.83 4.53 -14.70
CA GLU A 64 -2.76 5.48 -15.03
C GLU A 64 -2.06 6.01 -13.77
N GLU A 65 -2.71 5.89 -12.61
CA GLU A 65 -2.11 6.21 -11.31
C GLU A 65 -1.10 5.14 -10.84
N ILE A 66 -0.91 4.06 -11.59
CA ILE A 66 0.17 3.09 -11.36
C ILE A 66 1.39 3.53 -12.16
N ASP A 67 2.01 4.61 -11.68
CA ASP A 67 3.17 5.24 -12.30
C ASP A 67 4.49 4.89 -11.59
N GLY A 68 5.59 5.45 -12.10
CA GLY A 68 6.91 5.22 -11.54
C GLY A 68 7.05 5.66 -10.08
N GLU A 69 6.36 6.72 -9.66
CA GLU A 69 6.39 7.17 -8.26
C GLU A 69 5.77 6.13 -7.33
N LEU A 70 4.59 5.60 -7.69
CA LEU A 70 3.93 4.56 -6.91
C LEU A 70 4.77 3.28 -6.86
N ILE A 71 5.32 2.87 -8.00
CA ILE A 71 6.19 1.69 -8.10
C ILE A 71 7.41 1.88 -7.20
N ASN A 72 8.03 3.05 -7.20
CA ASN A 72 9.19 3.34 -6.34
C ASN A 72 8.84 3.22 -4.85
N TRP A 73 7.68 3.70 -4.42
CA TRP A 73 7.24 3.52 -3.02
C TRP A 73 6.94 2.07 -2.67
N LEU A 74 6.38 1.29 -3.60
CA LEU A 74 6.13 -0.13 -3.40
C LEU A 74 7.46 -0.90 -3.29
N THR A 75 8.43 -0.59 -4.14
CA THR A 75 9.79 -1.15 -4.10
C THR A 75 10.50 -0.78 -2.79
N GLU A 76 10.43 0.48 -2.38
CA GLU A 76 11.01 0.93 -1.10
C GLU A 76 10.38 0.19 0.09
N ALA A 77 9.07 -0.01 0.10
CA ALA A 77 8.38 -0.77 1.14
C ALA A 77 8.83 -2.24 1.13
N TYR A 78 8.99 -2.85 -0.04
CA TYR A 78 9.50 -4.21 -0.22
C TYR A 78 10.92 -4.37 0.31
N ASP A 79 11.81 -3.41 0.06
CA ASP A 79 13.20 -3.45 0.52
C ASP A 79 13.30 -3.29 2.04
N LYS A 80 12.53 -2.35 2.62
CA LYS A 80 12.44 -2.17 4.08
C LYS A 80 11.84 -3.37 4.82
N ALA A 81 11.15 -4.25 4.11
CA ALA A 81 10.49 -5.43 4.70
C ALA A 81 11.44 -6.61 4.94
N GLY A 82 12.68 -6.53 4.47
CA GLY A 82 13.78 -7.44 4.84
C GLY A 82 13.91 -8.71 4.02
#